data_AF-A0A0H5CRI4-F1
#
_entry.id   AF-A0A0H5CRI4-F1
#
_cell.length_a   1.000
_cell.length_b   1.000
_cell.length_c   1.000
_cell.angle_alpha   90.00
_cell.angle_beta   90.00
_cell.angle_gamma   90.00
#
_symmetry.space_group_name_H-M   'P 1'
#
loop_
_entity.id
_entity.type
_entity.pdbx_description
1 polymer ?
#
loop_
_entity_poly.entity_id
_entity_poly.type
_entity_poly.pdbx_seq_one_letter_code
_entity_poly.pdbx_strand_id
1 'polypeptide(L)'
;MTGIPGRIAVTENLKAMPAQLAPPVELPAPIDDLAAAAVRTLGWAGAVLPEMTLLGRRVCLVAELRPDVHAERICLGQEPVTDRATVATWAWPELTGRVPEPAARIVGAIAVARHWRTGLANAVPFLRYADAAMVLPTSAVLTHDYLAKCLPRARAYGVAVVSAEPNAEVDLDLPGRGERACPETDGIYRWISELAYDQILDSVTV
;
A
#
# COMPACT_ATOMS: atom_id res chain seq x y z
N MET A 1 61.21 -49.05 5.08
CA MET A 1 60.08 -48.56 4.23
C MET A 1 58.80 -48.67 5.05
N THR A 2 58.41 -47.59 5.71
CA THR A 2 57.20 -47.46 6.53
C THR A 2 56.06 -46.90 5.68
N GLY A 3 55.05 -47.72 5.39
CA GLY A 3 53.84 -47.32 4.67
C GLY A 3 52.82 -46.71 5.64
N ILE A 4 52.42 -45.46 5.37
CA ILE A 4 51.38 -44.74 6.11
C ILE A 4 50.02 -45.16 5.54
N PRO A 5 49.06 -45.67 6.34
CA PRO A 5 47.70 -45.88 5.88
C PRO A 5 46.94 -44.54 5.78
N GLY A 6 46.26 -44.34 4.65
CA GLY A 6 45.48 -43.14 4.35
C GLY A 6 44.33 -42.93 5.32
N ARG A 7 44.29 -41.75 5.94
CA ARG A 7 43.20 -41.29 6.79
C ARG A 7 42.18 -40.59 5.89
N ILE A 8 41.05 -41.24 5.61
CA ILE A 8 39.92 -40.60 4.93
C ILE A 8 39.23 -39.71 5.96
N ALA A 9 39.27 -38.39 5.74
CA ALA A 9 38.48 -37.45 6.50
C ALA A 9 37.00 -37.67 6.16
N VAL A 10 36.22 -38.14 7.14
CA VAL A 10 34.76 -38.12 7.06
C VAL A 10 34.32 -36.69 7.30
N THR A 11 34.06 -35.96 6.22
CA THR A 11 33.31 -34.70 6.29
C THR A 11 31.86 -35.06 6.59
N GLU A 12 31.46 -34.86 7.84
CA GLU A 12 30.04 -34.84 8.21
C GLU A 12 29.38 -33.67 7.48
N ASN A 13 28.79 -33.97 6.32
CA ASN A 13 27.83 -33.10 5.68
C ASN A 13 26.58 -33.05 6.57
N LEU A 14 26.59 -32.14 7.55
CA LEU A 14 25.39 -31.64 8.21
C LEU A 14 24.54 -30.95 7.15
N LYS A 15 23.72 -31.76 6.50
CA LYS A 15 22.69 -31.36 5.56
C LYS A 15 21.66 -30.57 6.37
N ALA A 16 21.83 -29.26 6.44
CA ALA A 16 20.87 -28.35 7.05
C ALA A 16 19.50 -28.62 6.40
N MET A 17 18.57 -29.15 7.19
CA MET A 17 17.20 -29.34 6.75
C MET A 17 16.60 -27.95 6.45
N PRO A 18 15.83 -27.79 5.36
CA PRO A 18 15.16 -26.53 5.09
C PRO A 18 14.24 -26.19 6.27
N ALA A 19 14.29 -24.91 6.66
CA ALA A 19 13.59 -24.34 7.78
C ALA A 19 12.14 -24.85 7.85
N GLN A 20 11.74 -25.25 9.06
CA GLN A 20 10.36 -25.56 9.42
C GLN A 20 9.40 -24.58 8.73
N LEU A 21 8.41 -25.13 8.03
CA LEU A 21 7.30 -24.41 7.45
C LEU A 21 6.52 -23.77 8.60
N ALA A 22 6.97 -22.60 9.07
CA ALA A 22 6.22 -21.82 10.03
C ALA A 22 4.82 -21.59 9.43
N PRO A 23 3.74 -21.77 10.22
CA PRO A 23 2.40 -21.53 9.72
C PRO A 23 2.33 -20.13 9.10
N PRO A 24 1.61 -19.96 7.98
CA PRO A 24 1.55 -18.68 7.29
C PRO A 24 1.04 -17.63 8.27
N VAL A 25 1.90 -16.65 8.58
CA VAL A 25 1.61 -15.54 9.51
C VAL A 25 0.19 -15.04 9.28
N GLU A 26 -0.68 -15.14 10.28
CA GLU A 26 -2.07 -14.71 10.19
C GLU A 26 -2.19 -13.21 10.47
N LEU A 27 -3.20 -12.57 9.84
CA LEU A 27 -3.54 -11.20 10.16
C LEU A 27 -4.47 -11.22 11.39
N PRO A 28 -4.28 -10.30 12.36
CA PRO A 28 -5.05 -10.29 13.60
C PRO A 28 -6.50 -9.82 13.40
N ALA A 29 -6.82 -9.20 12.27
CA ALA A 29 -8.15 -8.70 11.92
C ALA A 29 -8.34 -8.64 10.40
N PRO A 30 -9.58 -8.42 9.91
CA PRO A 30 -9.86 -8.12 8.50
C PRO A 30 -9.01 -6.96 7.97
N ILE A 31 -8.72 -6.98 6.67
CA ILE A 31 -7.88 -5.98 6.01
C ILE A 31 -8.46 -4.57 6.15
N ASP A 32 -9.76 -4.42 5.97
CA ASP A 32 -10.45 -3.13 6.02
C ASP A 32 -10.38 -2.52 7.43
N ASP A 33 -10.53 -3.34 8.48
CA ASP A 33 -10.44 -2.91 9.88
C ASP A 33 -9.02 -2.43 10.22
N LEU A 34 -8.00 -3.19 9.79
CA LEU A 34 -6.59 -2.85 9.97
C LEU A 34 -6.20 -1.58 9.21
N ALA A 35 -6.69 -1.42 7.99
CA ALA A 35 -6.47 -0.21 7.20
C ALA A 35 -7.15 1.01 7.84
N ALA A 36 -8.39 0.87 8.31
CA ALA A 36 -9.11 1.92 9.02
C ALA A 36 -8.42 2.32 10.33
N ALA A 37 -7.92 1.35 11.11
CA ALA A 37 -7.13 1.62 12.30
C ALA A 37 -5.84 2.36 11.97
N ALA A 38 -5.12 1.92 10.93
CA ALA A 38 -3.88 2.55 10.50
C ALA A 38 -4.09 4.00 10.04
N VAL A 39 -5.17 4.29 9.30
CA VAL A 39 -5.53 5.68 8.93
C VAL A 39 -5.68 6.58 10.14
N ARG A 40 -6.41 6.12 11.17
CA ARG A 40 -6.60 6.88 12.41
C ARG A 40 -5.26 7.14 13.11
N THR A 41 -4.41 6.12 13.23
CA THR A 41 -3.09 6.23 13.85
C THR A 41 -2.14 7.15 13.07
N LEU A 42 -2.22 7.15 11.74
CA LEU A 42 -1.42 8.02 10.86
C LEU A 42 -1.96 9.45 10.78
N GLY A 43 -3.17 9.71 11.27
CA GLY A 43 -3.83 11.01 11.19
C GLY A 43 -4.20 11.42 9.77
N TRP A 44 -4.39 10.45 8.86
CA TRP A 44 -4.82 10.73 7.49
C TRP A 44 -6.31 11.04 7.46
N ALA A 45 -6.68 12.07 6.71
CA ALA A 45 -8.08 12.43 6.49
C ALA A 45 -8.64 11.68 5.25
N GLY A 46 -9.96 11.54 5.21
CA GLY A 46 -10.68 10.80 4.17
C GLY A 46 -11.20 9.42 4.59
N ALA A 47 -11.87 8.76 3.66
CA ALA A 47 -12.43 7.43 3.83
C ALA A 47 -11.45 6.36 3.34
N VAL A 48 -11.39 5.23 4.06
CA VAL A 48 -10.69 4.03 3.58
C VAL A 48 -11.60 3.30 2.62
N LEU A 49 -11.13 3.09 1.40
CA LEU A 49 -11.82 2.32 0.38
C LEU A 49 -11.50 0.83 0.53
N PRO A 50 -12.41 -0.07 0.13
CA PRO A 50 -12.16 -1.51 0.12
C PRO A 50 -10.87 -1.87 -0.63
N GLU A 51 -10.25 -2.97 -0.23
CA GLU A 51 -9.03 -3.44 -0.88
C GLU A 51 -9.23 -3.65 -2.38
N MET A 52 -8.33 -3.07 -3.18
CA MET A 52 -8.37 -3.18 -4.63
C MET A 52 -6.99 -3.47 -5.21
N THR A 53 -6.97 -3.94 -6.46
CA THR A 53 -5.73 -4.17 -7.21
C THR A 53 -5.48 -3.01 -8.16
N LEU A 54 -4.49 -2.17 -7.83
CA LEU A 54 -4.07 -1.02 -8.63
C LEU A 54 -2.61 -1.17 -9.02
N LEU A 55 -2.28 -0.93 -10.29
CA LEU A 55 -0.91 -1.07 -10.80
C LEU A 55 -0.29 -2.46 -10.51
N GLY A 56 -1.13 -3.51 -10.44
CA GLY A 56 -0.72 -4.87 -10.07
C GLY A 56 -0.40 -5.06 -8.58
N ARG A 57 -0.78 -4.11 -7.71
CA ARG A 57 -0.55 -4.12 -6.27
C ARG A 57 -1.87 -4.09 -5.51
N ARG A 58 -1.93 -4.85 -4.41
CA ARG A 58 -3.08 -4.86 -3.51
C ARG A 58 -2.91 -3.77 -2.45
N VAL A 59 -3.85 -2.83 -2.41
CA VAL A 59 -3.85 -1.70 -1.48
C VAL A 59 -5.29 -1.30 -1.11
N CYS A 60 -5.44 -0.72 0.07
CA CYS A 60 -6.61 0.07 0.45
C CYS A 60 -6.25 1.54 0.21
N LEU A 61 -7.03 2.25 -0.61
CA LEU A 61 -6.83 3.68 -0.81
C LEU A 61 -7.50 4.48 0.31
N VAL A 62 -6.92 5.64 0.60
CA VAL A 62 -7.51 6.64 1.48
C VAL A 62 -7.78 7.85 0.63
N ALA A 63 -9.04 8.23 0.52
CA ALA A 63 -9.47 9.26 -0.40
C ALA A 63 -10.48 10.22 0.24
N GLU A 64 -10.40 11.48 -0.19
CA GLU A 64 -11.35 12.52 0.19
C GLU A 64 -12.16 12.94 -1.02
N LEU A 65 -13.47 13.04 -0.83
CA LEU A 65 -14.34 13.68 -1.79
C LEU A 65 -14.12 15.19 -1.76
N ARG A 66 -13.96 15.81 -2.94
CA ARG A 66 -13.92 17.25 -3.15
C ARG A 66 -15.35 17.74 -3.40
N PRO A 67 -16.04 18.33 -2.39
CA PRO A 67 -17.48 18.55 -2.48
C PRO A 67 -17.88 19.56 -3.56
N ASP A 68 -17.02 20.55 -3.81
CA ASP A 68 -17.16 21.55 -4.87
C ASP A 68 -17.19 20.89 -6.26
N VAL A 69 -16.20 20.05 -6.55
CA VAL A 69 -16.10 19.35 -7.84
C VAL A 69 -17.18 18.29 -7.97
N HIS A 70 -17.49 17.57 -6.89
CA HIS A 70 -18.58 16.61 -6.87
C HIS A 70 -19.93 17.26 -7.22
N ALA A 71 -20.24 18.41 -6.62
CA ALA A 71 -21.47 19.15 -6.91
C ALA A 71 -21.52 19.65 -8.36
N GLU A 72 -20.40 20.14 -8.91
CA GLU A 72 -20.30 20.52 -10.32
C GLU A 72 -20.55 19.33 -11.24
N ARG A 73 -19.91 18.19 -10.96
CA ARG A 73 -20.10 16.96 -11.73
C ARG A 73 -21.55 16.49 -11.73
N ILE A 74 -22.24 16.53 -10.58
CA ILE A 74 -23.68 16.23 -10.51
C ILE A 74 -24.48 17.18 -11.41
N CYS A 75 -24.24 18.49 -11.30
CA CYS A 75 -24.95 19.49 -12.10
C CYS A 75 -24.74 19.30 -13.60
N LEU A 76 -23.56 18.85 -14.01
CA LEU A 76 -23.19 18.61 -15.41
C LEU A 76 -23.45 17.17 -15.89
N GLY A 77 -23.98 16.29 -15.04
CA GLY A 77 -24.21 14.88 -15.37
C GLY A 77 -22.94 14.09 -15.67
N GLN A 78 -21.84 14.42 -14.99
CA GLN A 78 -20.52 13.81 -15.19
C GLN A 78 -20.27 12.70 -14.17
N GLU A 79 -20.50 11.46 -14.59
CA GLU A 79 -20.24 10.25 -13.80
C GLU A 79 -18.73 9.92 -13.70
N PRO A 80 -18.32 9.11 -12.71
CA PRO A 80 -16.96 8.57 -12.66
C PRO A 80 -16.59 7.80 -13.94
N VAL A 81 -15.36 7.96 -14.43
CA VAL A 81 -14.86 7.22 -15.61
C VAL A 81 -13.76 6.25 -15.21
N THR A 82 -14.10 4.97 -15.08
CA THR A 82 -13.18 3.93 -14.57
C THR A 82 -12.34 3.25 -15.65
N ASP A 83 -12.67 3.44 -16.93
CA ASP A 83 -11.88 2.92 -18.04
C ASP A 83 -10.55 3.67 -18.17
N ARG A 84 -9.46 2.94 -17.95
CA ARG A 84 -8.09 3.49 -17.97
C ARG A 84 -7.71 4.04 -19.34
N ALA A 85 -8.16 3.42 -20.43
CA ALA A 85 -7.80 3.88 -21.78
C ALA A 85 -8.44 5.23 -22.07
N THR A 86 -9.71 5.40 -21.71
CA THR A 86 -10.44 6.67 -21.83
C THR A 86 -9.77 7.76 -21.00
N VAL A 87 -9.49 7.52 -19.71
CA VAL A 87 -8.85 8.53 -18.86
C VAL A 87 -7.44 8.88 -19.33
N ALA A 88 -6.71 7.93 -19.93
CA ALA A 88 -5.39 8.22 -20.49
C ALA A 88 -5.42 9.26 -21.62
N THR A 89 -6.53 9.36 -22.37
CA THR A 89 -6.70 10.40 -23.40
C THR A 89 -6.82 11.80 -22.80
N TRP A 90 -7.24 11.94 -21.54
CA TRP A 90 -7.42 13.24 -20.89
C TRP A 90 -6.12 13.99 -20.66
N ALA A 91 -4.98 13.29 -20.72
CA ALA A 91 -3.66 13.90 -20.67
C ALA A 91 -3.27 14.57 -22.01
N TRP A 92 -4.08 14.43 -23.06
CA TRP A 92 -3.82 15.06 -24.35
C TRP A 92 -4.05 16.57 -24.30
N PRO A 93 -3.14 17.40 -24.86
CA PRO A 93 -3.28 18.85 -24.83
C PRO A 93 -4.63 19.35 -25.37
N GLU A 94 -5.20 18.66 -26.35
CA GLU A 94 -6.47 18.98 -27.00
C GLU A 94 -7.68 18.91 -26.06
N LEU A 95 -7.55 18.17 -24.95
CA LEU A 95 -8.58 18.00 -23.93
C LEU A 95 -8.34 18.85 -22.67
N THR A 96 -7.30 19.68 -22.66
CA THR A 96 -7.01 20.60 -21.55
C THR A 96 -8.19 21.52 -21.29
N GLY A 97 -8.67 21.55 -20.04
CA GLY A 97 -9.83 22.37 -19.63
C GLY A 97 -11.18 21.88 -20.16
N ARG A 98 -11.24 20.71 -20.83
CA ARG A 98 -12.47 20.10 -21.34
C ARG A 98 -12.85 18.80 -20.61
N VAL A 99 -11.97 18.32 -19.74
CA VAL A 99 -12.19 17.10 -18.95
C VAL A 99 -12.67 17.46 -17.55
N PRO A 100 -13.51 16.61 -16.93
CA PRO A 100 -13.95 16.83 -15.56
C PRO A 100 -12.76 16.93 -14.59
N GLU A 101 -12.79 17.89 -13.66
CA GLU A 101 -11.84 17.95 -12.56
C GLU A 101 -12.04 16.74 -11.63
N PRO A 102 -11.00 16.22 -10.96
CA PRO A 102 -11.07 14.99 -10.19
C PRO A 102 -11.87 15.25 -8.92
N ALA A 103 -12.96 14.51 -8.73
CA ALA A 103 -13.83 14.67 -7.58
C ALA A 103 -13.28 13.96 -6.33
N ALA A 104 -12.33 13.04 -6.45
CA ALA A 104 -11.64 12.43 -5.32
C ALA A 104 -10.16 12.84 -5.29
N ARG A 105 -9.66 13.16 -4.09
CA ARG A 105 -8.24 13.39 -3.80
C ARG A 105 -7.69 12.17 -3.09
N ILE A 106 -6.61 11.59 -3.61
CA ILE A 106 -5.93 10.47 -2.94
C ILE A 106 -5.03 11.02 -1.85
N VAL A 107 -5.31 10.65 -0.60
CA VAL A 107 -4.56 11.05 0.58
C VAL A 107 -3.43 10.07 0.85
N GLY A 108 -3.72 8.77 0.73
CA GLY A 108 -2.71 7.75 0.92
C GLY A 108 -3.10 6.37 0.39
N ALA A 109 -2.13 5.46 0.41
CA ALA A 109 -2.32 4.05 0.08
C ALA A 109 -1.77 3.16 1.20
N ILE A 110 -2.58 2.21 1.65
CA ILE A 110 -2.23 1.27 2.72
C ILE A 110 -2.09 -0.13 2.15
N ALA A 111 -0.93 -0.75 2.37
CA ALA A 111 -0.71 -2.16 2.08
C ALA A 111 -0.73 -2.97 3.38
N VAL A 112 -1.82 -3.72 3.62
CA VAL A 112 -1.89 -4.69 4.72
C VAL A 112 -1.21 -5.99 4.26
N ALA A 113 -0.17 -6.44 4.95
CA ALA A 113 0.59 -7.59 4.52
C ALA A 113 1.11 -8.44 5.68
N ARG A 114 1.22 -9.75 5.43
CA ARG A 114 1.80 -10.73 6.37
C ARG A 114 3.33 -10.70 6.40
N HIS A 115 3.96 -10.04 5.42
CA HIS A 115 5.40 -9.89 5.31
C HIS A 115 5.74 -8.50 4.77
N TRP A 116 6.67 -7.82 5.45
CA TRP A 116 7.19 -6.51 5.06
C TRP A 116 7.67 -6.39 3.61
N ARG A 117 8.27 -7.43 3.00
CA ARG A 117 8.72 -7.35 1.60
C ARG A 117 7.53 -7.16 0.66
N THR A 118 6.44 -7.85 0.92
CA THR A 118 5.17 -7.73 0.18
C THR A 118 4.51 -6.39 0.46
N GLY A 119 4.43 -5.97 1.74
CA GLY A 119 3.89 -4.66 2.12
C GLY A 119 4.61 -3.51 1.41
N LEU A 120 5.94 -3.53 1.41
CA LEU A 120 6.76 -2.52 0.74
C LEU A 120 6.58 -2.56 -0.79
N ALA A 121 6.57 -3.75 -1.40
CA ALA A 121 6.36 -3.90 -2.84
C ALA A 121 4.99 -3.37 -3.29
N ASN A 122 3.97 -3.48 -2.42
CA ASN A 122 2.63 -2.97 -2.69
C ASN A 122 2.53 -1.46 -2.46
N ALA A 123 3.12 -0.91 -1.39
CA ALA A 123 2.99 0.50 -1.01
C ALA A 123 3.85 1.44 -1.85
N VAL A 124 5.10 1.06 -2.17
CA VAL A 124 6.08 1.97 -2.80
C VAL A 124 5.61 2.61 -4.12
N PRO A 125 4.92 1.91 -5.04
CA PRO A 125 4.46 2.53 -6.29
C PRO A 125 3.52 3.73 -6.11
N PHE A 126 2.80 3.80 -4.99
CA PHE A 126 1.84 4.88 -4.70
C PHE A 126 2.48 6.12 -4.11
N LEU A 127 3.73 6.03 -3.64
CA LEU A 127 4.48 7.19 -3.16
C LEU A 127 4.64 8.28 -4.22
N ARG A 128 4.48 7.94 -5.50
CA ARG A 128 4.45 8.95 -6.56
C ARG A 128 3.24 9.86 -6.47
N TYR A 129 2.12 9.40 -5.93
CA TYR A 129 0.80 10.04 -6.03
C TYR A 129 0.23 10.50 -4.69
N ALA A 130 0.59 9.82 -3.61
CA ALA A 130 0.06 10.04 -2.27
C ALA A 130 1.04 9.55 -1.21
N ASP A 131 0.71 9.73 0.07
CA ASP A 131 1.44 9.06 1.14
C ASP A 131 1.22 7.54 1.07
N ALA A 132 2.15 6.76 1.61
CA ALA A 132 2.04 5.31 1.59
C ALA A 132 2.43 4.71 2.93
N ALA A 133 1.69 3.68 3.34
CA ALA A 133 1.91 2.95 4.57
C ALA A 133 1.80 1.44 4.34
N MET A 134 2.43 0.67 5.20
CA MET A 134 2.15 -0.76 5.31
C MET A 134 1.78 -1.12 6.74
N VAL A 135 0.83 -2.04 6.86
CA VAL A 135 0.40 -2.62 8.14
C VAL A 135 0.94 -4.04 8.21
N LEU A 136 1.63 -4.36 9.31
CA LEU A 136 2.27 -5.65 9.54
C LEU A 136 1.82 -6.23 10.88
N PRO A 137 1.50 -7.54 10.97
CA PRO A 137 1.19 -8.15 12.24
C PRO A 137 2.41 -8.18 13.17
N THR A 138 2.19 -8.19 14.49
CA THR A 138 3.28 -8.19 15.49
C THR A 138 4.32 -9.30 15.26
N SER A 139 3.89 -10.48 14.80
CA SER A 139 4.79 -11.59 14.46
C SER A 139 5.79 -11.27 13.32
N ALA A 140 5.49 -10.29 12.47
CA ALA A 140 6.37 -9.83 11.40
C ALA A 140 7.35 -8.74 11.84
N VAL A 141 7.02 -7.97 12.90
CA VAL A 141 7.86 -6.85 13.39
C VAL A 141 8.82 -7.27 14.51
N LEU A 142 8.56 -8.36 15.22
CA LEU A 142 9.45 -8.88 16.29
C LEU A 142 10.66 -9.70 15.76
N THR A 143 11.14 -9.42 14.55
CA THR A 143 12.22 -10.18 13.91
C THR A 143 13.48 -9.35 13.70
N HIS A 144 14.66 -10.00 13.68
CA HIS A 144 15.90 -9.31 13.32
C HIS A 144 15.86 -8.75 11.88
N ASP A 145 15.21 -9.46 10.95
CA ASP A 145 15.05 -9.00 9.55
C ASP A 145 14.23 -7.70 9.47
N TYR A 146 13.27 -7.51 10.38
CA TYR A 146 12.51 -6.28 10.49
C TYR A 146 13.40 -5.08 10.84
N LEU A 147 14.15 -5.16 11.95
CA LEU A 147 15.02 -4.07 12.38
C LEU A 147 16.18 -3.81 11.41
N ALA A 148 16.81 -4.89 10.91
CA ALA A 148 18.01 -4.78 10.08
C ALA A 148 17.71 -4.44 8.61
N LYS A 149 16.52 -4.79 8.09
CA LYS A 149 16.20 -4.62 6.65
C LYS A 149 14.90 -3.88 6.37
N CYS A 150 13.82 -4.15 7.12
CA CYS A 150 12.53 -3.49 6.87
C CYS A 150 12.62 -1.99 7.17
N LEU A 151 12.91 -1.61 8.41
CA LEU A 151 12.87 -0.22 8.85
C LEU A 151 13.81 0.70 8.04
N PRO A 152 15.07 0.33 7.76
CA PRO A 152 15.95 1.16 6.94
C PRO A 152 15.41 1.37 5.51
N ARG A 153 14.82 0.33 4.89
CA ARG A 153 14.25 0.42 3.54
C ARG A 153 12.97 1.23 3.52
N ALA A 154 12.06 0.98 4.46
CA ALA A 154 10.83 1.76 4.60
C ALA A 154 11.14 3.25 4.77
N ARG A 155 12.12 3.60 5.61
CA ARG A 155 12.61 4.97 5.78
C ARG A 155 13.22 5.53 4.49
N ALA A 156 14.02 4.76 3.77
CA ALA A 156 14.65 5.20 2.52
C ALA A 156 13.60 5.55 1.46
N TYR A 157 12.55 4.75 1.33
CA TYR A 157 11.43 5.03 0.42
C TYR A 157 10.49 6.13 0.95
N GLY A 158 10.36 6.27 2.26
CA GLY A 158 9.40 7.16 2.93
C GLY A 158 8.03 6.52 3.16
N VAL A 159 7.97 5.19 3.26
CA VAL A 159 6.74 4.42 3.57
C VAL A 159 6.59 4.36 5.09
N ALA A 160 5.40 4.71 5.60
CA ALA A 160 5.08 4.53 7.01
C ALA A 160 4.92 3.04 7.36
N VAL A 161 5.27 2.66 8.58
CA VAL A 161 5.11 1.28 9.07
C VAL A 161 4.27 1.31 10.32
N VAL A 162 3.19 0.55 10.27
CA VAL A 162 2.25 0.37 11.37
C VAL A 162 2.27 -1.10 11.76
N SER A 163 2.46 -1.40 13.04
CA SER A 163 2.34 -2.73 13.60
C SER A 163 0.89 -2.98 14.04
N ALA A 164 0.42 -4.22 13.90
CA ALA A 164 -0.92 -4.63 14.29
C ALA A 164 -0.84 -5.73 15.35
N GLU A 165 -1.34 -5.41 16.53
CA GLU A 165 -1.40 -6.29 17.69
C GLU A 165 -2.49 -7.36 17.55
N PRO A 166 -2.41 -8.47 18.30
CA PRO A 166 -3.40 -9.55 18.24
C PRO A 166 -4.85 -9.13 18.57
N ASN A 167 -5.03 -8.02 19.28
CA ASN A 167 -6.33 -7.43 19.61
C ASN A 167 -6.83 -6.44 18.55
N ALA A 168 -6.17 -6.37 17.39
CA ALA A 168 -6.45 -5.43 16.29
C ALA A 168 -6.15 -3.96 16.60
N GLU A 169 -5.51 -3.65 17.72
CA GLU A 169 -4.91 -2.34 17.94
C GLU A 169 -3.68 -2.19 17.04
N VAL A 170 -3.41 -0.95 16.63
CA VAL A 170 -2.30 -0.67 15.71
C VAL A 170 -1.44 0.47 16.22
N ASP A 171 -0.13 0.27 16.16
CA ASP A 171 0.88 1.20 16.65
C ASP A 171 1.80 1.69 15.53
N LEU A 172 2.25 2.94 15.63
CA LEU A 172 3.13 3.54 14.65
C LEU A 172 4.59 3.22 14.97
N ASP A 173 5.20 2.33 14.18
CA ASP A 173 6.61 1.98 14.32
C ASP A 173 7.52 2.98 13.59
N LEU A 174 7.10 3.46 12.42
CA LEU A 174 7.86 4.40 11.59
C LEU A 174 6.93 5.39 10.89
N PRO A 175 7.08 6.71 11.09
CA PRO A 175 6.34 7.69 10.32
C PRO A 175 6.75 7.69 8.84
N GLY A 176 5.79 7.97 7.97
CA GLY A 176 6.05 8.24 6.55
C GLY A 176 6.78 9.56 6.35
N ARG A 177 7.24 9.83 5.12
CA ARG A 177 8.02 11.04 4.84
C ARG A 177 7.22 12.34 5.06
N GLY A 178 5.89 12.32 4.87
CA GLY A 178 4.99 13.47 5.08
C GLY A 178 5.28 14.63 4.12
N GLU A 179 4.29 15.06 3.35
CA GLU A 179 4.41 16.10 2.32
C GLU A 179 5.34 15.76 1.14
N ARG A 180 4.72 15.37 0.02
CA ARG A 180 5.33 15.50 -1.31
C ARG A 180 4.62 16.61 -2.05
N ALA A 181 5.38 17.36 -2.85
CA ALA A 181 4.80 18.26 -3.85
C ALA A 181 3.78 17.45 -4.68
N CYS A 182 2.56 17.96 -4.77
CA CYS A 182 1.51 17.35 -5.57
C CYS A 182 2.07 17.14 -6.99
N PRO A 183 2.16 15.91 -7.49
CA PRO A 183 2.69 15.68 -8.83
C PRO A 183 1.83 16.41 -9.84
N GLU A 184 2.42 16.82 -10.96
CA GLU A 184 1.62 17.11 -12.14
C GLU A 184 0.66 15.95 -12.37
N THR A 185 -0.62 16.29 -12.53
CA THR A 185 -1.68 15.31 -12.64
C THR A 185 -1.51 14.56 -13.95
N ASP A 186 -0.97 13.34 -13.88
CA ASP A 186 -0.85 12.46 -15.03
C ASP A 186 -2.09 11.58 -15.19
N GLY A 187 -2.21 10.91 -16.35
CA GLY A 187 -3.37 10.05 -16.64
C GLY A 187 -3.55 8.89 -15.64
N ILE A 188 -2.49 8.45 -14.96
CA ILE A 188 -2.58 7.40 -13.93
C ILE A 188 -3.20 7.96 -12.66
N TYR A 189 -2.74 9.13 -12.19
CA TYR A 189 -3.36 9.80 -11.05
C TYR A 189 -4.84 10.10 -11.32
N ARG A 190 -5.15 10.61 -12.52
CA ARG A 190 -6.55 10.84 -12.93
C ARG A 190 -7.36 9.55 -12.84
N TRP A 191 -6.87 8.46 -13.42
CA TRP A 191 -7.57 7.18 -13.40
C TRP A 191 -7.78 6.64 -11.98
N ILE A 192 -6.77 6.70 -11.11
CA ILE A 192 -6.90 6.30 -9.71
C ILE A 192 -7.93 7.17 -8.98
N SER A 193 -7.97 8.48 -9.28
CA SER A 193 -8.95 9.40 -8.70
C SER A 193 -10.38 9.08 -9.15
N GLU A 194 -10.60 8.71 -10.41
CA GLU A 194 -11.92 8.27 -10.89
C GLU A 194 -12.37 6.98 -10.22
N LEU A 195 -11.48 5.99 -10.07
CA LEU A 195 -11.79 4.75 -9.35
C LEU A 195 -12.12 5.00 -7.88
N ALA A 196 -11.39 5.89 -7.22
CA ALA A 196 -11.68 6.28 -5.85
C ALA A 196 -13.04 6.99 -5.75
N TYR A 197 -13.34 7.87 -6.71
CA TYR A 197 -14.62 8.58 -6.74
C TYR A 197 -15.80 7.62 -6.91
N ASP A 198 -15.71 6.68 -7.85
CA ASP A 198 -16.70 5.62 -8.08
C ASP A 198 -17.01 4.84 -6.78
N GLN A 199 -15.96 4.36 -6.11
CA GLN A 199 -16.09 3.63 -4.85
C GLN A 199 -16.68 4.47 -3.70
N ILE A 200 -16.35 5.76 -3.63
CA ILE A 200 -16.96 6.65 -2.65
C ILE A 200 -18.46 6.77 -2.90
N LEU A 201 -18.88 6.95 -4.16
CA LEU A 201 -20.32 7.04 -4.50
C LEU A 201 -21.07 5.75 -4.17
N ASP A 202 -20.48 4.60 -4.49
CA ASP A 202 -21.07 3.30 -4.16
C ASP A 202 -21.25 3.13 -2.64
N SER A 203 -20.28 3.60 -1.84
CA SER A 203 -20.35 3.51 -0.38
C SER A 203 -21.40 4.42 0.26
N VAL A 204 -21.79 5.52 -0.39
CA VAL A 204 -22.79 6.49 0.10
C VAL A 204 -24.21 6.09 -0.29
N THR A 205 -24.38 5.24 -1.30
CA THR A 205 -25.69 4.88 -1.86
C THR A 205 -26.31 3.65 -1.16
N VAL A 206 -25.66 3.10 -0.13
CA VAL A 206 -26.12 1.96 0.67
C VAL A 206 -26.74 2.40 2.00
#